data_AF-A0A962ZY79-F1
#
_entry.id   AF-A0A962ZY79-F1
#
_cell.length_a   1.000
_cell.length_b   1.000
_cell.length_c   1.000
_cell.angle_alpha   90.00
_cell.angle_beta   90.00
_cell.angle_gamma   90.00
#
_symmetry.space_group_name_H-M   'P 1'
#
loop_
_entity.id
_entity.type
_entity.pdbx_description
1 polymer ?
#
loop_
_entity_poly.entity_id
_entity_poly.type
_entity_poly.pdbx_seq_one_letter_code
_entity_poly.pdbx_strand_id
1 'polypeptide(L)' 'MEYLLKSGDPAGLKTSCLVVGIYARGELSQTAAELDQASGGEIRRFLKRGDFQGRAEQAQFLYDLPNISSGRL' A
#
# COMPACT_ATOMS: atom_id res chain seq x y z
N MET A 1 5.64 17.53 -15.40
CA MET A 1 5.61 16.70 -14.18
C MET A 1 6.91 16.94 -13.45
N GLU A 2 6.85 17.20 -12.15
CA GLU A 2 8.03 17.40 -11.30
C GLU A 2 8.27 16.13 -10.48
N TYR A 3 9.54 15.80 -10.25
CA TYR A 3 9.94 14.60 -9.54
C TYR A 3 10.92 14.98 -8.43
N LEU A 4 10.75 14.34 -7.28
CA LEU A 4 11.60 14.53 -6.13
C LEU A 4 11.90 13.16 -5.51
N LEU A 5 13.18 12.93 -5.19
CA LEU A 5 13.58 11.76 -4.44
C LEU A 5 13.48 12.06 -2.93
N LYS A 6 12.77 11.21 -2.20
CA LYS A 6 12.69 11.26 -0.72
C LYS A 6 13.02 9.87 -0.16
N SER A 7 13.63 9.86 1.01
CA SER A 7 13.87 8.66 1.81
C SER A 7 13.26 8.87 3.19
N GLY A 8 12.69 7.83 3.78
CA GLY A 8 12.02 7.88 5.07
C GLY A 8 11.02 6.74 5.24
N ASP A 9 10.36 6.73 6.40
CA ASP A 9 9.29 5.78 6.71
C ASP A 9 8.06 6.04 5.82
N PRO A 10 7.63 5.06 5.00
CA PRO A 10 6.48 5.22 4.13
C PRO A 10 5.18 5.52 4.88
N ALA A 11 5.00 5.03 6.12
CA ALA A 11 3.77 5.23 6.89
C ALA A 11 3.59 6.69 7.34
N GLY A 12 4.70 7.39 7.60
CA GLY A 12 4.74 8.79 8.00
C GLY A 12 4.68 9.80 6.84
N LEU A 13 4.72 9.35 5.58
CA LEU A 13 4.75 10.26 4.43
C LEU A 13 3.40 10.96 4.22
N LYS A 14 3.39 12.27 4.40
CA LYS A 14 2.24 13.14 4.07
C LYS A 14 2.17 13.36 2.56
N THR A 15 1.40 12.51 1.90
CA THR A 15 1.10 12.60 0.46
C THR A 15 -0.39 12.32 0.22
N SER A 16 -0.89 12.72 -0.94
CA SER A 16 -2.29 12.49 -1.32
C SER A 16 -2.57 11.04 -1.76
N CYS A 17 -1.54 10.29 -2.15
CA CYS A 17 -1.61 8.86 -2.46
C CYS A 17 -0.22 8.24 -2.31
N LEU A 18 -0.14 7.08 -1.66
CA LEU A 18 0.98 6.16 -1.74
C LEU A 18 0.69 5.11 -2.80
N VAL A 19 1.73 4.53 -3.39
CA VAL A 19 1.61 3.41 -4.34
C VAL A 19 2.63 2.36 -3.92
N VAL A 20 2.16 1.14 -3.72
CA VAL A 20 3.02 0.01 -3.34
C VAL A 20 2.79 -1.21 -4.22
N GLY A 21 3.85 -2.01 -4.38
CA GLY A 21 3.79 -3.24 -5.15
C GLY A 21 3.18 -4.40 -4.37
N ILE A 22 2.28 -5.13 -5.03
CA ILE A 22 1.76 -6.42 -4.58
C ILE A 22 2.04 -7.40 -5.71
N TYR A 23 2.76 -8.47 -5.42
CA TYR A 23 3.07 -9.53 -6.37
C TYR A 23 1.90 -10.50 -6.54
N ALA A 24 1.98 -11.32 -7.58
CA ALA A 24 0.98 -12.31 -7.90
C ALA A 24 0.69 -13.22 -6.70
N ARG A 25 -0.58 -13.65 -6.58
CA ARG A 25 -1.10 -14.41 -5.43
C ARG A 25 -1.17 -13.60 -4.12
N GLY A 26 -1.13 -12.26 -4.21
CA GLY A 26 -1.28 -11.37 -3.06
C GLY A 26 -0.04 -11.32 -2.16
N GLU A 27 1.14 -11.59 -2.70
CA GLU A 27 2.39 -11.47 -1.96
C GLU A 27 2.78 -10.00 -1.81
N LEU A 28 2.98 -9.54 -0.57
CA LEU A 28 3.34 -8.16 -0.29
C LEU A 28 4.81 -7.92 -0.64
N SER A 29 5.11 -6.81 -1.34
CA SER A 29 6.47 -6.28 -1.35
C SER A 29 6.92 -5.89 0.06
N GLN A 30 8.23 -5.72 0.28
CA GLN A 30 8.77 -5.33 1.58
C GLN A 30 8.09 -4.06 2.13
N THR A 31 8.00 -3.01 1.32
CA THR A 31 7.32 -1.75 1.71
C THR A 31 5.83 -1.95 1.97
N ALA A 32 5.15 -2.79 1.18
CA ALA A 32 3.74 -3.10 1.42
C ALA A 32 3.54 -3.89 2.72
N ALA A 33 4.49 -4.76 3.10
CA ALA A 33 4.45 -5.49 4.37
C ALA A 33 4.68 -4.58 5.57
N GLU A 34 5.59 -3.60 5.47
CA GLU A 34 5.81 -2.57 6.49
C GLU A 34 4.55 -1.71 6.69
N LEU A 35 3.88 -1.31 5.60
CA LEU A 35 2.61 -0.56 5.66
C LEU A 35 1.45 -1.43 6.18
N ASP A 36 1.39 -2.71 5.84
CA ASP A 36 0.42 -3.65 6.39
C ASP A 36 0.59 -3.77 7.91
N GLN A 37 1.83 -3.86 8.41
CA GLN A 37 2.11 -3.88 9.84
C GLN A 37 1.69 -2.57 10.52
N ALA A 38 2.05 -1.42 9.95
CA ALA A 38 1.66 -0.11 10.49
C ALA A 38 0.13 0.05 10.55
N SER A 39 -0.58 -0.41 9.51
CA SER A 39 -2.04 -0.37 9.42
C SER A 39 -2.76 -1.49 10.18
N GLY A 40 -2.06 -2.33 10.94
CA GLY A 40 -2.70 -3.39 11.74
C GLY A 40 -3.23 -4.57 10.93
N GLY A 41 -2.69 -4.82 9.75
CA GLY A 41 -3.00 -5.97 8.90
C GLY A 41 -4.14 -5.74 7.90
N GLU A 42 -4.56 -4.50 7.68
CA GLU A 42 -5.70 -4.16 6.82
C GLU A 42 -5.46 -4.52 5.34
N ILE A 43 -4.22 -4.38 4.84
CA ILE A 43 -3.88 -4.75 3.46
C ILE A 43 -4.05 -6.26 3.28
N ARG A 44 -3.56 -7.08 4.22
CA ARG A 44 -3.78 -8.53 4.17
C ARG A 44 -5.24 -8.92 4.33
N ARG A 45 -6.00 -8.23 5.18
CA ARG A 45 -7.45 -8.44 5.31
C ARG A 45 -8.16 -8.17 3.99
N PHE A 46 -7.76 -7.10 3.30
CA PHE A 46 -8.25 -6.78 1.96
C PHE A 46 -7.92 -7.91 0.96
N LEU A 47 -6.66 -8.33 0.88
CA LEU A 47 -6.22 -9.38 -0.05
C LEU A 47 -6.92 -10.72 0.19
N LYS A 48 -7.23 -11.05 1.45
CA LYS A 48 -7.97 -12.28 1.81
C LYS A 48 -9.39 -12.32 1.24
N ARG A 49 -9.97 -11.17 0.87
CA ARG A 49 -11.29 -11.14 0.20
C ARG A 49 -11.23 -11.69 -1.22
N GLY A 50 -10.06 -11.68 -1.85
CA GLY A 50 -9.82 -12.28 -3.16
C GLY A 50 -10.15 -11.39 -4.36
N ASP A 51 -10.70 -10.19 -4.14
CA ASP A 51 -11.02 -9.21 -5.19
C ASP A 51 -9.78 -8.71 -5.94
N PHE A 52 -8.62 -8.78 -5.29
CA PHE A 52 -7.34 -8.39 -5.85
C PHE A 52 -6.27 -9.44 -5.56
N GLN A 53 -5.49 -9.80 -6.59
CA GLN A 53 -4.51 -10.88 -6.52
C GLN A 53 -3.10 -10.46 -6.98
N GLY A 54 -2.88 -9.16 -7.23
CA GLY A 54 -1.58 -8.64 -7.64
C GLY A 54 -1.12 -9.16 -9.00
N ARG A 55 -2.04 -9.46 -9.92
CA ARG A 55 -1.67 -9.82 -11.30
C ARG A 55 -1.17 -8.57 -12.02
N ALA A 56 -0.38 -8.77 -13.08
CA ALA A 56 0.02 -7.68 -13.95
C ALA A 56 -1.21 -6.88 -14.42
N GLU A 57 -1.03 -5.57 -14.55
CA GLU A 57 -2.07 -4.62 -14.98
C GLU A 57 -3.25 -4.43 -14.01
N GLN A 58 -3.22 -5.06 -12.83
CA GLN A 58 -4.18 -4.78 -11.77
C GLN A 58 -3.69 -3.63 -10.87
N ALA A 59 -4.61 -2.74 -10.52
CA ALA A 59 -4.41 -1.72 -9.49
C ALA A 59 -5.68 -1.60 -8.65
N GLN A 60 -5.52 -1.29 -7.38
CA GLN A 60 -6.63 -1.18 -6.45
C GLN A 60 -6.35 -0.09 -5.43
N PHE A 61 -7.34 0.78 -5.21
CA PHE A 61 -7.27 1.81 -4.18
C PHE A 61 -7.83 1.31 -2.85
N LEU A 62 -7.13 1.65 -1.78
CA LEU A 62 -7.58 1.61 -0.40
C LEU A 62 -7.66 3.05 0.13
N TYR A 63 -8.71 3.32 0.90
CA TYR A 63 -8.97 4.65 1.46
C TYR A 63 -8.86 4.59 2.98
N ASP A 64 -8.29 5.65 3.55
CA ASP A 64 -8.27 5.90 4.99
C ASP A 64 -7.77 4.70 5.82
N LEU A 65 -6.63 4.13 5.40
CA LEU A 65 -5.96 3.08 6.17
C LEU A 65 -5.54 3.62 7.54
N PRO A 66 -5.83 2.89 8.63
CA PRO A 66 -5.44 3.33 9.97
C PRO A 66 -3.91 3.46 10.07
N ASN A 67 -3.45 4.43 10.85
CA ASN A 67 -2.02 4.70 11.11
C ASN A 67 -1.15 5.01 9.88
N ILE A 68 -1.75 5.24 8.71
CA ILE A 68 -1.05 5.70 7.52
C ILE A 68 -1.38 7.18 7.31
N SER A 69 -0.34 8.01 7.13
CA SER A 69 -0.52 9.47 7.01
C SER A 69 -1.11 9.90 5.67
N SER A 70 -1.10 9.03 4.67
CA SER A 70 -1.73 9.29 3.37
C SER A 70 -3.18 8.84 3.37
N GLY A 71 -4.07 9.66 2.80
CA GLY A 71 -5.50 9.31 2.69
C GLY A 71 -5.81 8.19 1.69
N ARG A 72 -4.85 7.82 0.83
CA ARG A 72 -5.02 6.78 -0.19
C ARG A 72 -3.76 5.93 -0.33
N LEU A 73 -3.95 4.63 -0.56
CA LEU A 73 -2.90 3.66 -0.86
C LEU A 73 -3.31 2.76 -2.04
#